data_AF-A0A918L311-F1
#
_entry.id   AF-A0A918L311-F1
#
_cell.length_a   1.000
_cell.length_b   1.000
_cell.length_c   1.000
_cell.angle_alpha   90.00
_cell.angle_beta   90.00
_cell.angle_gamma   90.00
#
_symmetry.space_group_name_H-M   'P 1'
#
loop_
_entity.id
_entity.type
_entity.pdbx_description
1 polymer ?
#
loop_
_entity_poly.entity_id
_entity_poly.type
_entity_poly.pdbx_seq_one_letter_code
_entity_poly.pdbx_strand_id
1 'polypeptide(L)'
;MAKRQSRPWIVSDELWSLIEPLLPEPPPKQVEGRPRVPGRQALCGILFVLHTGIQWECLPQELGFGSGMTCWRRLAARNEAGVWGQLHQVLLNKPRSKNQLDWSRAVIDSSHVRAARKGPKTGPARSTAHDRAASTTSSPTARASRSRCR
;
A
#
# COMPACT_ATOMS: atom_id res chain seq x y z
N MET A 1 -23.43 -6.09 25.69
CA MET A 1 -21.98 -6.10 25.97
C MET A 1 -21.26 -5.44 24.81
N ALA A 2 -20.67 -4.27 25.00
CA ALA A 2 -19.89 -3.61 23.96
C ALA A 2 -18.68 -4.48 23.62
N LYS A 3 -18.57 -4.96 22.37
CA LYS A 3 -17.36 -5.64 21.90
C LYS A 3 -16.20 -4.66 22.04
N ARG A 4 -15.27 -4.94 22.95
CA ARG A 4 -13.97 -4.25 23.03
C ARG A 4 -13.37 -4.29 21.63
N GLN A 5 -13.25 -3.13 20.99
CA GLN A 5 -12.68 -3.06 19.64
C GLN A 5 -11.23 -3.54 19.74
N SER A 6 -10.98 -4.75 19.26
CA SER A 6 -9.62 -5.23 19.06
C SER A 6 -8.94 -4.28 18.09
N ARG A 7 -7.68 -3.92 18.39
CA ARG A 7 -6.84 -3.14 17.47
C ARG A 7 -6.99 -3.73 16.05
N PRO A 8 -7.29 -2.91 15.02
CA PRO A 8 -7.71 -3.42 13.71
C PRO A 8 -6.62 -4.22 12.99
N TRP A 9 -5.36 -4.07 13.40
CA TRP A 9 -4.22 -4.82 12.86
C TRP A 9 -3.90 -6.13 13.58
N ILE A 10 -4.64 -6.49 14.65
CA ILE A 10 -4.45 -7.76 15.35
C ILE A 10 -5.37 -8.82 14.74
N VAL A 11 -4.76 -9.81 14.10
CA VAL A 11 -5.46 -10.94 13.49
C VAL A 11 -5.90 -11.91 14.58
N SER A 12 -7.20 -12.19 14.68
CA SER A 12 -7.76 -13.19 15.61
C SER A 12 -7.34 -14.61 15.24
N ASP A 13 -7.44 -15.55 16.18
CA ASP A 13 -7.10 -16.97 15.92
C ASP A 13 -8.01 -17.56 14.83
N GLU A 14 -9.30 -17.23 14.87
CA GLU A 14 -10.28 -17.66 13.87
C GLU A 14 -9.99 -17.14 12.46
N LEU A 15 -9.51 -15.90 12.35
CA LEU A 15 -9.12 -15.35 11.05
C LEU A 15 -7.79 -15.94 10.61
N TRP A 16 -6.87 -16.17 11.55
CA TRP A 16 -5.58 -16.78 11.26
C TRP A 16 -5.73 -18.21 10.72
N SER A 17 -6.62 -19.02 11.30
CA SER A 17 -6.85 -20.40 10.83
C SER A 17 -7.39 -20.48 9.40
N LEU A 18 -8.03 -19.42 8.90
CA LEU A 18 -8.45 -19.31 7.50
C LEU A 18 -7.33 -18.85 6.58
N ILE A 19 -6.43 -18.00 7.07
CA ILE A 19 -5.36 -17.39 6.26
C ILE A 19 -4.16 -18.31 6.17
N GLU A 20 -3.76 -18.95 7.28
CA GLU A 20 -2.57 -19.77 7.38
C GLU A 20 -2.45 -20.83 6.27
N PRO A 21 -3.50 -21.59 5.91
CA PRO A 21 -3.42 -22.59 4.85
C PRO A 21 -3.23 -22.00 3.45
N LEU A 22 -3.56 -20.72 3.26
CA LEU A 22 -3.40 -20.03 1.97
C LEU A 22 -1.98 -19.48 1.79
N LEU A 23 -1.19 -19.43 2.86
CA LEU A 23 0.15 -18.87 2.80
C LEU A 23 1.11 -19.86 2.16
N PRO A 24 1.98 -19.41 1.25
CA PRO A 24 3.02 -20.27 0.69
C PRO A 24 3.94 -20.75 1.81
N GLU A 25 4.26 -22.04 1.79
CA GLU A 25 5.21 -22.61 2.73
C GLU A 25 6.57 -21.91 2.57
N PRO A 26 7.19 -21.50 3.67
CA PRO A 26 8.49 -20.86 3.58
C PRO A 26 9.54 -21.91 3.18
N PRO A 27 10.44 -21.60 2.23
CA PRO A 27 11.45 -22.57 1.78
C PRO A 27 12.31 -23.04 2.95
N PRO A 28 12.92 -24.23 2.91
CA PRO A 28 13.77 -24.71 3.99
C PRO A 28 14.87 -23.69 4.33
N LYS A 29 15.21 -23.60 5.61
CA LYS A 29 16.22 -22.64 6.06
C LYS A 29 17.60 -23.22 5.72
N GLN A 30 18.33 -22.54 4.83
CA GLN A 30 19.65 -23.00 4.37
C GLN A 30 20.78 -22.73 5.37
N VAL A 31 20.59 -21.80 6.32
CA VAL A 31 21.64 -21.37 7.27
C VAL A 31 21.05 -21.21 8.67
N GLU A 32 21.78 -21.66 9.69
CA GLU A 32 21.51 -21.36 11.09
C GLU A 32 21.75 -19.87 11.38
N GLY A 33 20.72 -19.20 11.89
CA GLY A 33 20.72 -17.76 12.08
C GLY A 33 19.42 -17.33 12.77
N ARG A 34 19.12 -16.03 12.80
CA ARG A 34 17.92 -15.51 13.48
C ARG A 34 16.66 -16.29 13.07
N PRO A 35 15.80 -16.70 14.01
CA PRO A 35 14.55 -17.37 13.67
C PRO A 35 13.68 -16.49 12.79
N ARG A 36 12.90 -17.11 11.90
CA ARG A 36 11.98 -16.39 11.04
C ARG A 36 10.86 -15.79 11.87
N VAL A 37 10.46 -14.57 11.52
CA VAL A 37 9.25 -13.96 12.08
C VAL A 37 8.04 -14.85 11.72
N PRO A 38 7.24 -15.27 12.72
CA PRO A 38 5.99 -16.00 12.53
C PRO A 38 5.08 -15.33 11.49
N GLY A 39 4.41 -16.14 10.66
CA GLY A 39 3.56 -15.63 9.58
C GLY A 39 2.47 -14.67 10.06
N ARG A 40 1.92 -14.94 11.25
CA ARG A 40 0.87 -14.11 11.87
C ARG A 40 1.41 -12.76 12.32
N GLN A 41 2.56 -12.72 12.97
CA GLN A 41 3.20 -11.48 13.39
C GLN A 41 3.53 -10.59 12.19
N ALA A 42 4.07 -11.20 11.12
CA ALA A 42 4.31 -10.47 9.88
C ALA A 42 3.01 -9.93 9.26
N LEU A 43 1.90 -10.68 9.33
CA LEU A 43 0.60 -10.18 8.86
C LEU A 43 0.08 -9.01 9.71
N CYS A 44 0.17 -9.11 11.04
CA CYS A 44 -0.20 -8.01 11.94
C CYS A 44 0.63 -6.74 11.66
N GLY A 45 1.94 -6.89 11.41
CA GLY A 45 2.82 -5.79 11.04
C GLY A 45 2.45 -5.15 9.70
N ILE A 46 2.12 -5.95 8.69
CA ILE A 46 1.60 -5.45 7.40
C ILE A 46 0.33 -4.64 7.62
N LEU A 47 -0.64 -5.19 8.35
CA LEU A 47 -1.90 -4.51 8.63
C LEU A 47 -1.69 -3.21 9.42
N PHE A 48 -0.74 -3.20 10.35
CA PHE A 48 -0.40 -1.99 11.11
C PHE A 48 0.10 -0.88 10.19
N VAL A 49 1.07 -1.18 9.33
CA VAL A 49 1.62 -0.21 8.38
C VAL A 49 0.53 0.28 7.41
N LEU A 50 -0.28 -0.62 6.86
CA LEU A 50 -1.36 -0.25 5.95
C LEU A 50 -2.45 0.58 6.62
N HIS A 51 -2.75 0.32 7.89
CA HIS A 51 -3.76 1.06 8.65
C HIS A 51 -3.28 2.45 9.08
N THR A 52 -2.01 2.56 9.48
CA THR A 52 -1.42 3.82 9.99
C THR A 52 -0.81 4.69 8.90
N GLY A 53 -0.47 4.11 7.74
CA GLY A 53 0.17 4.81 6.62
C GLY A 53 1.64 5.17 6.85
N ILE A 54 2.27 4.63 7.90
CA ILE A 54 3.69 4.92 8.18
C ILE A 54 4.61 4.30 7.13
N GLN A 55 5.85 4.79 7.06
CA GLN A 55 6.89 4.15 6.26
C GLN A 55 7.25 2.78 6.85
N TRP A 56 7.60 1.81 5.99
CA TRP A 56 8.00 0.47 6.43
C TRP A 56 9.17 0.49 7.41
N GLU A 57 10.16 1.36 7.21
CA GLU A 57 11.33 1.48 8.10
C GLU A 57 10.97 2.06 9.48
N CYS A 58 9.85 2.77 9.57
CA CYS A 58 9.37 3.36 10.82
C CYS A 58 8.50 2.42 11.66
N LEU A 59 8.34 1.14 11.25
CA LEU A 59 7.57 0.17 12.02
C LEU A 59 8.23 -0.06 13.40
N PRO A 60 7.55 0.26 14.52
CA PRO A 60 8.14 0.08 15.85
C PRO A 60 8.42 -1.39 16.15
N GLN A 61 9.68 -1.72 16.41
CA GLN A 61 10.10 -3.10 16.70
C GLN A 61 9.56 -3.62 18.03
N GLU A 62 9.24 -2.70 18.96
CA GLU A 62 8.63 -2.98 20.27
C GLU A 62 7.28 -3.71 20.18
N LEU A 63 6.59 -3.58 19.03
CA LEU A 63 5.31 -4.28 18.79
C LEU A 63 5.49 -5.78 18.50
N GLY A 64 6.73 -6.26 18.32
CA GLY A 64 7.01 -7.68 18.11
C GLY A 64 6.62 -8.22 16.73
N PHE A 65 6.36 -7.35 15.74
CA PHE A 65 6.02 -7.77 14.36
C PHE A 65 7.25 -8.07 13.49
N GLY A 66 8.46 -7.87 14.03
CA GLY A 66 9.70 -7.90 13.27
C GLY A 66 10.01 -6.57 12.59
N SER A 67 10.93 -6.58 11.62
CA SER A 67 11.25 -5.36 10.87
C SER A 67 10.18 -5.07 9.82
N GLY A 68 9.91 -3.80 9.52
CA GLY A 68 8.96 -3.47 8.46
C GLY A 68 9.43 -3.89 7.07
N MET A 69 10.74 -3.97 6.81
CA MET A 69 11.26 -4.56 5.56
C MET A 69 10.95 -6.06 5.46
N THR A 70 10.96 -6.80 6.57
CA THR A 70 10.48 -8.19 6.59
C THR A 70 8.99 -8.26 6.25
N CYS A 71 8.18 -7.37 6.83
CA CYS A 71 6.75 -7.28 6.54
C CYS A 71 6.49 -6.98 5.06
N TRP A 72 7.22 -6.01 4.48
CA TRP A 72 7.11 -5.67 3.07
C TRP A 72 7.49 -6.84 2.14
N ARG A 73 8.61 -7.53 2.39
CA ARG A 73 9.00 -8.71 1.60
C ARG A 73 7.94 -9.82 1.68
N ARG A 74 7.36 -10.03 2.87
CA ARG A 74 6.26 -11.00 3.07
C ARG A 74 4.99 -10.59 2.32
N LEU A 75 4.65 -9.30 2.33
CA LEU A 75 3.52 -8.77 1.56
C LEU A 75 3.72 -9.01 0.06
N ALA A 76 4.91 -8.69 -0.47
CA ALA A 76 5.24 -8.90 -1.88
C ALA A 76 5.13 -10.37 -2.27
N ALA A 77 5.75 -11.28 -1.50
CA ALA A 77 5.70 -12.72 -1.76
C ALA A 77 4.25 -13.27 -1.71
N ARG A 78 3.43 -12.80 -0.76
CA ARG A 78 2.00 -13.20 -0.67
C ARG A 78 1.19 -12.66 -1.83
N ASN A 79 1.53 -11.46 -2.32
CA ASN A 79 0.87 -10.88 -3.47
C ASN A 79 1.19 -11.68 -4.75
N GLU A 80 2.45 -12.04 -4.94
CA GLU A 80 2.91 -12.88 -6.06
C GLU A 80 2.29 -14.28 -6.02
N ALA A 81 2.14 -14.85 -4.83
CA ALA A 81 1.45 -16.13 -4.62
C ALA A 81 -0.09 -16.05 -4.75
N GLY A 82 -0.67 -14.87 -5.00
CA GLY A 82 -2.12 -14.71 -5.18
C GLY A 82 -2.97 -14.89 -3.91
N VAL A 83 -2.35 -14.84 -2.72
CA VAL A 83 -3.00 -15.09 -1.42
C VAL A 83 -4.23 -14.21 -1.22
N TRP A 84 -4.16 -12.93 -1.62
CA TRP A 84 -5.25 -11.97 -1.43
C TRP A 84 -6.50 -12.33 -2.24
N GLY A 85 -6.33 -12.85 -3.45
CA GLY A 85 -7.44 -13.31 -4.28
C GLY A 85 -8.13 -14.53 -3.67
N GLN A 86 -7.36 -15.49 -3.17
CA GLN A 86 -7.89 -16.67 -2.49
C GLN A 86 -8.62 -16.31 -1.19
N LEU A 87 -8.02 -15.43 -0.38
CA LEU A 87 -8.62 -14.95 0.87
C LEU A 87 -9.95 -14.24 0.62
N HIS A 88 -10.01 -13.40 -0.42
CA HIS A 88 -11.25 -12.73 -0.81
C HIS A 88 -12.36 -13.74 -1.13
N GLN A 89 -12.07 -14.82 -1.86
CA GLN A 89 -13.05 -15.88 -2.13
C GLN A 89 -13.52 -16.59 -0.86
N VAL A 90 -12.59 -16.94 0.04
CA VAL A 90 -12.94 -17.59 1.32
C VAL A 90 -13.87 -16.70 2.16
N LEU A 91 -13.59 -15.40 2.22
CA LEU A 91 -14.41 -14.44 2.94
C LEU A 91 -15.79 -14.24 2.30
N LEU A 92 -15.90 -14.25 0.97
CA LEU A 92 -17.17 -14.16 0.25
C LEU A 92 -18.02 -15.43 0.36
N ASN A 93 -17.39 -16.61 0.46
CA ASN A 93 -18.10 -17.88 0.51
C ASN A 93 -18.90 -18.06 1.81
N LYS A 94 -18.43 -17.50 2.94
CA LYS A 94 -19.12 -17.59 4.24
C LYS A 94 -20.49 -16.87 4.26
N PRO A 95 -20.64 -15.62 3.78
CA PRO A 95 -21.94 -14.98 3.64
C PRO A 95 -22.81 -15.60 2.56
N ARG A 96 -22.21 -16.06 1.44
CA ARG A 96 -22.94 -16.75 0.35
C ARG A 96 -23.67 -17.99 0.86
N SER A 97 -22.99 -18.86 1.61
CA SER A 97 -23.61 -20.08 2.13
C SER A 97 -24.70 -19.83 3.16
N LYS A 98 -24.75 -18.63 3.75
CA LYS A 98 -25.77 -18.23 4.72
C LYS A 98 -26.89 -17.37 4.12
N ASN A 99 -26.92 -17.15 2.80
CA ASN A 99 -27.85 -16.22 2.13
C ASN A 99 -27.89 -14.81 2.76
N GLN A 100 -26.76 -14.35 3.33
CA GLN A 100 -26.68 -13.03 3.98
C GLN A 100 -26.23 -11.91 3.04
N LEU A 101 -26.05 -12.22 1.75
CA LEU A 101 -25.74 -11.21 0.74
C LEU A 101 -27.05 -10.60 0.23
N ASP A 102 -27.21 -9.30 0.45
CA ASP A 102 -28.26 -8.52 -0.19
C ASP A 102 -27.89 -8.26 -1.65
N TRP A 103 -28.50 -9.01 -2.56
CA TRP A 103 -28.31 -8.85 -4.01
C TRP A 103 -29.06 -7.67 -4.60
N SER A 104 -29.93 -7.00 -3.84
CA SER A 104 -30.63 -5.81 -4.30
C SER A 104 -29.72 -4.58 -4.39
N ARG A 105 -28.53 -4.63 -3.76
CA ARG A 105 -27.56 -3.54 -3.72
C ARG A 105 -26.14 -4.06 -3.98
N ALA A 106 -25.52 -3.58 -5.05
CA ALA A 106 -24.11 -3.81 -5.33
C ALA A 106 -23.37 -2.46 -5.38
N VAL A 107 -22.27 -2.34 -4.62
CA VAL A 107 -21.36 -1.19 -4.66
C VAL A 107 -20.10 -1.63 -5.39
N ILE A 108 -19.78 -0.97 -6.49
CA ILE A 108 -18.57 -1.21 -7.26
C ILE A 108 -17.59 -0.08 -6.95
N ASP A 109 -16.43 -0.42 -6.40
CA ASP A 109 -15.32 0.51 -6.22
C ASP A 109 -14.32 0.38 -7.36
N SER A 110 -13.75 1.49 -7.81
CA SER A 110 -12.75 1.53 -8.89
C SER A 110 -11.47 2.19 -8.40
N SER A 111 -10.34 1.50 -8.53
CA SER A 111 -9.02 2.06 -8.27
C SER A 111 -8.40 2.60 -9.55
N HIS A 112 -8.07 3.90 -9.58
CA HIS A 112 -7.32 4.51 -10.68
C HIS A 112 -5.81 4.38 -10.42
N VAL A 113 -5.12 3.58 -11.24
CA VAL A 113 -3.65 3.53 -11.23
C VAL A 113 -3.11 4.50 -12.28
N ARG A 114 -2.13 5.34 -11.92
CA ARG A 114 -1.45 6.17 -12.93
C ARG A 114 -0.81 5.28 -13.97
N ALA A 115 -1.03 5.56 -15.25
CA ALA A 115 -0.32 4.91 -16.34
C ALA A 115 1.19 5.08 -16.15
N ALA A 116 1.90 3.97 -15.94
CA ALA A 116 3.35 3.97 -15.68
C ALA A 116 4.18 4.46 -16.88
N ARG A 117 3.60 4.46 -18.08
CA ARG A 117 4.16 5.07 -19.29
C ARG A 117 3.21 6.13 -19.80
N LYS A 118 3.73 7.36 -19.98
CA LYS A 118 3.07 8.37 -20.83
C LYS A 118 2.86 7.72 -22.21
N GLY A 119 1.63 7.78 -22.71
CA GLY A 119 1.40 7.57 -24.14
C GLY A 119 2.22 8.56 -24.97
N PRO A 120 2.30 8.39 -26.30
CA PRO A 120 2.94 9.36 -27.18
C PRO A 120 2.47 10.77 -26.83
N LYS A 121 3.37 11.75 -26.80
CA LYS A 121 3.00 13.14 -26.52
C LYS A 121 1.84 13.49 -27.44
N THR A 122 0.67 13.81 -26.86
CA THR A 122 -0.43 14.40 -27.61
C THR A 122 0.15 15.60 -28.36
N GLY A 123 -0.17 15.71 -29.66
CA GLY A 123 0.29 16.83 -30.49
C GLY A 123 0.00 18.17 -29.82
N PRO A 124 0.66 19.27 -30.25
CA PRO A 124 0.58 20.56 -29.58
C PRO A 124 -0.87 20.92 -29.27
N ALA A 125 -1.22 20.92 -27.98
CA ALA A 125 -2.51 21.43 -27.55
C ALA A 125 -2.54 22.92 -27.87
N ARG A 126 -3.63 23.40 -28.48
CA ARG A 126 -3.84 24.85 -28.61
C ARG A 126 -3.79 25.43 -27.19
N SER A 127 -2.84 26.32 -26.96
CA SER A 127 -2.75 27.07 -25.72
C SER A 127 -4.04 27.84 -25.51
N THR A 128 -4.82 27.47 -24.49
CA THR A 128 -5.84 28.33 -23.87
C THR A 128 -5.24 29.16 -22.74
N ALA A 129 -3.95 29.51 -22.84
CA ALA A 129 -3.41 30.51 -21.93
C ALA A 129 -4.20 31.81 -22.13
N HIS A 130 -4.83 32.30 -21.06
CA HIS A 130 -5.13 33.72 -20.99
C HIS A 130 -3.83 34.48 -21.19
N ASP A 131 -3.86 35.50 -22.06
CA ASP A 131 -2.75 36.43 -22.22
C ASP A 131 -2.23 36.85 -20.84
N ARG A 132 -0.91 36.82 -20.66
CA ARG A 132 -0.31 37.40 -19.45
C ARG A 132 -0.65 38.89 -19.46
N ALA A 133 -1.45 39.33 -18.50
CA ALA A 133 -1.63 40.74 -18.21
C ALA A 133 -0.24 41.40 -18.07
N ALA A 134 -0.09 42.59 -18.64
CA ALA A 134 1.15 43.36 -18.55
C ALA A 134 1.53 43.55 -17.07
N SER A 135 2.69 43.04 -16.67
CA SER A 135 3.24 43.32 -15.34
C SER A 135 3.52 44.82 -15.23
N THR A 136 2.82 45.51 -14.33
CA THR A 136 3.08 46.91 -13.96
C THR A 136 4.20 47.08 -12.94
N THR A 137 4.88 45.99 -12.56
CA THR A 137 5.98 46.04 -11.60
C THR A 137 7.27 46.47 -12.29
N SER A 138 7.53 47.78 -12.29
CA SER A 138 8.86 48.33 -12.58
C SER A 138 9.78 48.06 -11.38
N SER A 139 10.69 47.09 -11.50
CA SER A 139 11.81 46.97 -10.56
C SER A 139 13.07 47.57 -11.20
N PRO A 140 13.60 48.69 -10.69
CA PRO A 140 14.87 49.22 -11.15
C PRO A 140 15.95 48.45 -10.40
N THR A 141 16.48 47.39 -11.01
CA THR A 141 17.73 46.81 -10.55
C THR A 141 18.70 46.83 -11.71
N ALA A 142 19.74 47.65 -11.58
CA ALA A 142 20.78 47.80 -12.58
C ALA A 142 21.39 46.44 -12.91
N ARG A 143 21.57 46.19 -14.21
CA ARG A 143 22.20 44.99 -14.74
C ARG A 143 23.66 44.96 -14.29
N ALA A 144 24.01 44.11 -13.33
CA ALA A 144 25.40 43.86 -12.98
C ALA A 144 26.11 43.19 -14.18
N SER A 145 27.03 43.94 -14.80
CA SER A 145 27.92 43.45 -15.84
C SER A 145 29.00 42.55 -15.22
N ARG A 146 29.01 41.26 -15.58
CA ARG A 146 30.17 40.40 -15.32
C ARG A 146 31.15 40.53 -16.48
N SER A 147 32.28 41.19 -16.22
CA SER A 147 33.46 41.22 -17.07
C SER A 147 34.03 39.81 -17.25
N ARG A 148 34.37 39.44 -18.49
CA ARG A 148 35.20 38.26 -18.78
C ARG A 148 36.66 38.65 -18.57
N CYS A 149 37.34 37.99 -17.64
CA CYS A 149 38.80 37.94 -17.67
C CYS A 149 39.25 36.89 -18.70
N ARG A 150 40.32 37.24 -19.41
CA ARG A 150 41.02 36.41 -20.41
C ARG A 150 41.65 35.17 -19.80
#